data_AF-A0A0A2ARM9-F1
#
_entry.id   AF-A0A0A2ARM9-F1
#
_cell.length_a   1.000
_cell.length_b   1.000
_cell.length_c   1.000
_cell.angle_alpha   90.00
_cell.angle_beta   90.00
_cell.angle_gamma   90.00
#
_symmetry.space_group_name_H-M   'P 1'
#
loop_
_entity.id
_entity.type
_entity.pdbx_description
1 polymer ?
#
loop_
_entity_poly.entity_id
_entity_poly.type
_entity_poly.pdbx_seq_one_letter_code
_entity_poly.pdbx_strand_id
1 'polypeptide(L)' 'MEDYFMRIFNVSALIEGYRITEEVMAVSLHHAIKIMQAKYGSAARNIYVLN' A
#
# COMPACT_ATOMS: atom_id res chain seq x y z
N MET A 1 25.73 -2.44 -2.69
CA MET A 1 24.30 -2.81 -2.77
C MET A 1 23.67 -2.23 -1.52
N GLU A 2 22.76 -1.26 -1.65
CA GLU A 2 22.00 -0.78 -0.47
C GLU A 2 20.99 -1.88 -0.10
N ASP A 3 21.12 -2.41 1.11
CA ASP A 3 20.11 -3.30 1.68
C ASP A 3 18.88 -2.46 2.02
N TYR A 4 17.91 -2.41 1.11
CA TYR A 4 16.62 -1.81 1.41
C TYR A 4 15.88 -2.67 2.43
N PHE A 5 15.91 -2.25 3.69
CA PHE A 5 15.23 -2.96 4.77
C PHE A 5 13.71 -2.92 4.54
N MET A 6 13.13 -4.10 4.29
CA MET A 6 11.68 -4.25 4.15
C MET A 6 11.00 -4.06 5.50
N ARG A 7 9.92 -3.27 5.52
CA ARG A 7 9.08 -3.06 6.71
C ARG A 7 7.61 -3.21 6.36
N ILE A 8 6.81 -3.51 7.37
CA ILE A 8 5.36 -3.61 7.23
C ILE A 8 4.76 -2.21 7.33
N PHE A 9 3.81 -1.92 6.45
CA PHE A 9 3.03 -0.70 6.43
C PHE A 9 1.55 -1.04 6.48
N ASN A 10 0.78 -0.34 7.31
CA ASN A 10 -0.67 -0.43 7.27
C ASN A 10 -1.19 0.51 6.18
N VAL A 11 -1.62 -0.04 5.05
CA VAL A 11 -2.08 0.75 3.89
C VAL A 11 -3.59 0.65 3.77
N SER A 12 -4.23 1.81 3.73
CA SER A 12 -5.67 1.96 3.57
C SER A 12 -6.01 2.36 2.14
N ALA A 13 -7.06 1.77 1.56
CA ALA A 13 -7.53 2.06 0.21
C ALA A 13 -9.07 2.01 0.13
N LEU A 14 -9.65 2.77 -0.80
CA LEU A 14 -11.04 2.55 -1.24
C LEU A 14 -11.02 1.59 -2.43
N ILE A 15 -11.65 0.43 -2.28
CA ILE A 15 -11.87 -0.55 -3.35
C ILE A 15 -13.36 -0.64 -3.60
N GLU A 16 -13.81 -0.27 -4.81
CA GLU A 16 -15.23 -0.36 -5.21
C GLU A 16 -16.22 0.29 -4.22
N GLY A 17 -15.79 1.36 -3.55
CA GLY A 17 -16.58 2.10 -2.56
C GLY A 17 -16.40 1.63 -1.11
N TYR A 18 -15.71 0.52 -0.87
CA TYR A 18 -15.43 -0.01 0.46
C TYR A 18 -14.02 0.37 0.92
N ARG A 19 -13.91 0.74 2.20
CA ARG A 19 -12.61 1.03 2.83
C ARG A 19 -12.00 -0.28 3.32
N ILE A 20 -10.80 -0.58 2.86
CA ILE A 20 -9.98 -1.69 3.37
C ILE A 20 -8.69 -1.16 3.97
N THR A 21 -8.07 -1.96 4.83
CA THR A 21 -6.72 -1.73 5.37
C THR A 21 -5.95 -3.03 5.34
N GLU A 22 -4.71 -2.98 4.87
CA GLU A 22 -3.85 -4.15 4.72
C GLU A 22 -2.42 -3.88 5.18
N GLU A 23 -1.79 -4.90 5.75
CA GLU A 23 -0.37 -4.91 5.99
C GLU A 23 0.38 -5.22 4.69
N VAL A 24 1.20 -4.25 4.25
CA VAL A 24 1.98 -4.34 3.03
C VAL A 24 3.46 -4.29 3.38
N MET A 25 4.18 -5.34 3.02
CA MET A 25 5.63 -5.36 3.15
C MET A 25 6.27 -4.57 2.01
N ALA A 26 7.01 -3.51 2.33
CA ALA A 26 7.65 -2.67 1.33
C ALA A 26 8.92 -1.99 1.88
N VAL A 27 9.69 -1.38 0.99
CA VAL A 27 10.93 -0.66 1.34
C VAL A 27 10.67 0.80 1.71
N SER A 28 9.52 1.35 1.33
CA SER A 28 9.14 2.75 1.57
C SER A 28 7.61 2.92 1.50
N LEU A 29 7.11 4.05 2.01
CA LEU A 29 5.67 4.38 1.94
C LEU A 29 5.17 4.40 0.49
N HIS A 30 5.96 4.99 -0.41
CA HIS A 30 5.65 5.05 -1.84
C HIS A 30 5.62 3.66 -2.48
N HIS A 31 6.56 2.78 -2.09
CA HIS A 31 6.56 1.40 -2.57
C HIS A 31 5.31 0.65 -2.08
N ALA A 32 4.90 0.83 -0.81
CA ALA A 32 3.69 0.22 -0.27
C ALA A 32 2.41 0.66 -1.02
N ILE A 33 2.29 1.95 -1.35
CA ILE A 33 1.18 2.47 -2.16
C ILE A 33 1.18 1.84 -3.56
N LYS A 34 2.35 1.75 -4.21
CA LYS A 34 2.47 1.12 -5.53
C LYS A 34 2.07 -0.36 -5.52
N ILE A 35 2.42 -1.09 -4.46
CA ILE A 35 1.98 -2.49 -4.29
C ILE A 35 0.45 -2.56 -4.22
N MET A 36 -0.20 -1.71 -3.43
CA MET A 36 -1.67 -1.66 -3.37
C MET A 36 -2.31 -1.30 -4.71
N GLN A 37 -1.74 -0.34 -5.44
CA GLN A 37 -2.19 0.01 -6.80
C GLN A 37 -2.03 -1.16 -7.77
N ALA A 38 -0.92 -1.89 -7.70
CA ALA A 38 -0.68 -3.05 -8.56
C ALA A 38 -1.63 -4.21 -8.24
N LYS A 39 -1.93 -4.43 -6.96
CA LYS A 39 -2.83 -5.51 -6.49
C LYS A 39 -4.28 -5.29 -6.93
N TYR A 40 -4.78 -4.07 -6.82
CA TYR A 40 -6.20 -3.75 -7.04
C TYR A 40 -6.48 -2.98 -8.33
N GLY A 41 -5.45 -2.56 -9.06
CA GLY A 41 -5.58 -1.84 -10.32
C GLY A 41 -6.42 -0.57 -10.19
N SER A 42 -7.30 -0.34 -11.17
CA SER A 42 -8.18 0.83 -11.24
C SER A 42 -9.28 0.87 -10.18
N ALA A 43 -9.52 -0.25 -9.48
CA ALA A 43 -10.49 -0.31 -8.39
C ALA A 43 -9.99 0.41 -7.13
N ALA A 44 -8.66 0.50 -6.93
CA ALA A 44 -8.09 1.18 -5.78
C ALA A 44 -8.00 2.70 -5.98
N ARG A 45 -8.59 3.42 -5.03
CA ARG A 45 -8.58 4.90 -4.98
C ARG A 45 -8.26 5.35 -3.56
N ASN A 46 -7.84 6.61 -3.43
CA ASN A 46 -7.59 7.26 -2.13
C ASN A 46 -6.74 6.37 -1.19
N ILE A 47 -5.58 5.94 -1.71
CA ILE A 47 -4.64 5.04 -1.04
C ILE A 47 -3.70 5.87 -0.16
N TYR A 48 -3.55 5.50 1.11
CA TYR A 48 -2.63 6.15 2.04
C TYR A 48 -2.11 5.16 3.07
N VAL A 49 -0.97 5.47 3.66
CA VAL A 49 -0.41 4.69 4.78
C VAL A 49 -0.88 5.28 6.10
N LEU A 50 -1.30 4.43 7.02
CA LEU A 50 -1.62 4.77 8.41
C LEU A 50 -0.31 4.80 9.21
N ASN A 51 -0.03 5.94 9.85
CA ASN A 51 1.10 6.12 10.76
C ASN A 51 0.83 5.49 12.12
#